data_AF-D7G312-F1
#
_entry.id   AF-D7G312-F1
#
_cell.length_a   1.000
_cell.length_b   1.000
_cell.length_c   1.000
_cell.angle_alpha   90.00
_cell.angle_beta   90.00
_cell.angle_gamma   90.00
#
_symmetry.space_group_name_H-M   'P 1'
#
loop_
_entity.id
_entity.type
_entity.pdbx_description
1 polymer ?
#
loop_
_entity_poly.entity_id
_entity_poly.type
_entity_poly.pdbx_seq_one_letter_code
_entity_poly.pdbx_strand_id
1 'polypeptide(L)'
;MKLFAVAGAMAVLFCQLASGFMIAPSAFAGSSVVSKSSATSPTSSLQMRARNCDLLGKKPNRKARVVTFSHKRIHKVQHLNLQWRKMYWEEGKRFVRLRLSTKAIKTIDKYGLNKAAKKFNLDLVKFTA
;
A
#
# COMPACT_ATOMS: atom_id res chain seq x y z
N MET A 1 18.03 32.40 -45.92
CA MET A 1 19.36 33.03 -45.91
C MET A 1 20.16 32.44 -44.76
N LYS A 2 21.22 31.68 -45.10
CA LYS A 2 22.41 31.23 -44.32
C LYS A 2 22.18 30.74 -42.87
N LEU A 3 22.30 29.45 -42.54
CA LEU A 3 23.52 28.60 -42.42
C LEU A 3 24.57 29.09 -41.41
N PHE A 4 25.24 28.10 -40.80
CA PHE A 4 26.45 28.06 -39.94
C PHE A 4 26.17 27.90 -38.43
N ALA A 5 26.29 26.71 -37.83
CA ALA A 5 27.46 25.83 -37.60
C ALA A 5 28.35 26.33 -36.44
N VAL A 6 28.44 25.61 -35.31
CA VAL A 6 29.38 24.51 -34.96
C VAL A 6 30.57 25.02 -34.12
N ALA A 7 30.92 24.22 -33.11
CA ALA A 7 32.19 24.16 -32.36
C ALA A 7 32.51 25.36 -31.44
N GLY A 8 33.14 25.20 -30.28
CA GLY A 8 33.82 24.06 -29.70
C GLY A 8 35.05 24.58 -28.93
N ALA A 9 35.45 23.82 -27.91
CA ALA A 9 36.84 23.62 -27.48
C ALA A 9 37.62 24.75 -26.76
N MET A 10 38.02 24.41 -25.52
CA MET A 10 39.42 24.37 -25.01
C MET A 10 40.12 25.64 -24.49
N ALA A 11 40.31 25.61 -23.15
CA ALA A 11 41.59 25.66 -22.43
C ALA A 11 42.58 26.85 -22.57
N VAL A 12 42.82 27.57 -21.46
CA VAL A 12 44.13 28.04 -20.96
C VAL A 12 43.93 28.55 -19.51
N LEU A 13 44.46 27.92 -18.46
CA LEU A 13 45.85 27.94 -17.98
C LEU A 13 46.30 29.34 -17.54
N PHE A 14 46.17 29.68 -16.26
CA PHE A 14 47.10 30.63 -15.61
C PHE A 14 47.34 30.26 -14.15
N CYS A 15 48.59 29.85 -13.92
CA CYS A 15 49.24 29.45 -12.70
C CYS A 15 49.99 30.67 -12.15
N GLN A 16 49.85 31.01 -10.86
CA GLN A 16 50.90 31.72 -10.12
C GLN A 16 51.01 31.22 -8.67
N LEU A 17 52.24 30.81 -8.33
CA LEU A 17 52.73 30.34 -7.04
C LEU A 17 53.32 31.50 -6.22
N ALA A 18 53.24 31.38 -4.89
CA ALA A 18 54.31 31.68 -3.90
C ALA A 18 53.74 31.35 -2.50
N SER A 19 54.01 30.23 -1.82
CA SER A 19 55.25 29.71 -1.20
C SER A 19 55.40 30.08 0.29
N GLY A 20 55.34 29.05 1.15
CA GLY A 20 55.76 29.02 2.57
C GLY A 20 54.59 28.94 3.55
N PHE A 21 54.48 28.03 4.52
CA PHE A 21 55.48 27.21 5.20
C PHE A 21 54.82 25.94 5.83
N MET A 22 55.63 24.91 6.01
CA MET A 22 55.37 23.49 6.29
C MET A 22 54.72 23.15 7.66
N ILE A 23 54.03 22.00 7.76
CA ILE A 23 54.45 20.77 8.51
C ILE A 23 53.28 19.75 8.57
N ALA A 24 53.55 18.51 8.14
CA ALA A 24 52.68 17.30 8.21
C ALA A 24 52.94 16.52 9.54
N PRO A 25 52.20 15.45 9.96
CA PRO A 25 52.04 14.22 9.17
C PRO A 25 50.78 13.33 9.41
N SER A 26 50.71 12.31 8.55
CA SER A 26 50.32 10.91 8.76
C SER A 26 48.83 10.53 8.90
N ALA A 27 48.33 10.04 7.75
CA ALA A 27 47.87 8.67 7.57
C ALA A 27 46.69 8.18 8.42
N PHE A 28 45.52 8.14 7.78
CA PHE A 28 44.79 6.88 7.67
C PHE A 28 44.17 6.79 6.27
N ALA A 29 44.88 6.08 5.39
CA ALA A 29 44.28 5.50 4.21
C ALA A 29 43.36 4.37 4.69
N GLY A 30 42.07 4.50 4.40
CA GLY A 30 41.04 3.52 4.73
C GLY A 30 39.91 3.60 3.72
N SER A 31 40.09 2.86 2.63
CA SER A 31 39.11 2.30 1.70
C SER A 31 37.73 2.96 1.56
N SER A 32 37.50 3.38 0.32
CA SER A 32 36.24 3.27 -0.42
C SER A 32 35.34 2.08 -0.02
N VAL A 33 34.05 2.24 -0.30
CA VAL A 33 32.94 1.27 -0.34
C VAL A 33 32.29 0.85 0.99
N VAL A 34 31.32 1.64 1.47
CA VAL A 34 29.96 1.15 1.70
C VAL A 34 28.99 2.26 1.30
N SER A 35 28.52 2.20 0.04
CA SER A 35 27.26 2.83 -0.32
C SER A 35 26.20 2.27 0.62
N LYS A 36 25.68 3.11 1.53
CA LYS A 36 24.52 2.77 2.33
C LYS A 36 23.30 2.81 1.42
N SER A 37 23.19 1.80 0.55
CA SER A 37 21.91 1.40 -0.01
C SER A 37 21.09 0.86 1.16
N SER A 38 20.29 1.73 1.76
CA SER A 38 19.17 1.33 2.60
C SER A 38 18.17 0.63 1.69
N ALA A 39 18.47 -0.61 1.33
CA ALA A 39 17.47 -1.57 0.92
C ALA A 39 16.56 -1.73 2.13
N THR A 40 15.46 -1.00 2.15
CA THR A 40 14.28 -1.41 2.90
C THR A 40 13.89 -2.75 2.29
N SER A 41 14.37 -3.83 2.90
CA SER A 41 13.84 -5.16 2.66
C SER A 41 12.31 -5.05 2.70
N PRO A 42 11.56 -5.60 1.73
CA PRO A 42 10.17 -5.87 2.00
C PRO A 42 10.19 -6.96 3.07
N THR A 43 10.19 -6.55 4.34
CA THR A 43 9.69 -7.41 5.40
C THR A 43 8.37 -7.90 4.84
N SER A 44 8.30 -9.19 4.57
CA SER A 44 7.09 -9.85 4.10
C SER A 44 6.03 -9.59 5.15
N SER A 45 5.30 -8.49 4.99
CA SER A 45 4.21 -8.12 5.85
C SER A 45 3.14 -9.15 5.55
N LEU A 46 3.11 -10.23 6.32
CA LEU A 46 1.99 -11.17 6.36
C LEU A 46 0.80 -10.39 6.92
N GLN A 47 0.23 -9.50 6.11
CA GLN A 47 -0.86 -8.63 6.48
C GLN A 47 -2.14 -9.45 6.36
N MET A 48 -2.51 -10.08 7.48
CA MET A 48 -3.77 -10.79 7.56
C MET A 48 -4.93 -9.85 7.23
N ARG A 49 -5.76 -10.25 6.27
CA ARG A 49 -6.94 -9.51 5.85
C ARG A 49 -7.91 -9.31 7.03
N ALA A 50 -8.23 -8.05 7.33
CA ALA A 50 -9.17 -7.70 8.38
C ALA A 50 -10.56 -8.34 8.17
N ARG A 51 -11.24 -8.72 9.26
CA ARG A 51 -12.61 -9.29 9.23
C ARG A 51 -13.67 -8.22 8.92
N ASN A 52 -13.66 -7.73 7.69
CA ASN A 52 -14.63 -6.77 7.17
C ASN A 52 -15.45 -7.39 6.03
N CYS A 53 -16.63 -6.83 5.77
CA CYS A 53 -17.40 -7.18 4.57
C CYS A 53 -16.87 -6.42 3.36
N ASP A 54 -16.62 -7.12 2.26
CA ASP A 54 -16.05 -6.52 1.05
C ASP A 54 -17.02 -5.54 0.39
N LEU A 55 -18.32 -5.87 0.35
CA LEU A 55 -19.33 -5.04 -0.31
C LEU A 55 -19.74 -3.80 0.51
N LEU A 56 -20.04 -4.00 1.79
CA LEU A 56 -20.64 -2.94 2.61
C LEU A 56 -19.62 -2.24 3.52
N GLY A 57 -18.37 -2.69 3.55
CA GLY A 57 -17.35 -2.17 4.46
C GLY A 57 -17.65 -2.34 5.95
N LYS A 58 -18.66 -3.15 6.31
CA LYS A 58 -19.08 -3.33 7.70
C LYS A 58 -17.93 -3.90 8.53
N LYS A 59 -17.71 -3.30 9.71
CA LYS A 59 -16.63 -3.62 10.65
C LYS A 59 -17.19 -4.28 11.92
N PRO A 60 -16.42 -5.17 12.58
CA PRO A 60 -16.84 -5.78 13.84
C PRO A 60 -16.96 -4.72 14.93
N ASN A 61 -17.97 -4.84 15.79
CA ASN A 61 -18.16 -3.94 16.91
C ASN A 61 -17.21 -4.34 18.05
N ARG A 62 -16.16 -3.53 18.25
CA ARG A 62 -15.16 -3.73 19.31
C ARG A 62 -15.53 -3.07 20.65
N LYS A 63 -16.53 -2.18 20.66
CA LYS A 63 -16.97 -1.47 21.88
C LYS A 63 -18.01 -2.25 22.68
N ALA A 64 -18.50 -3.38 22.15
CA ALA A 64 -19.50 -4.20 22.81
C ALA A 64 -19.00 -4.76 24.15
N ARG A 65 -19.96 -4.98 25.06
CA ARG A 65 -19.73 -5.48 26.41
C ARG A 65 -20.71 -6.59 26.73
N VAL A 66 -20.24 -7.62 27.42
CA VAL A 66 -21.11 -8.56 28.13
C VAL A 66 -21.35 -7.99 29.52
N VAL A 67 -22.60 -7.96 29.94
CA VAL A 67 -23.04 -7.44 31.24
C VAL A 67 -23.48 -8.63 32.07
N THR A 68 -22.89 -8.79 33.25
CA THR A 68 -23.33 -9.83 34.19
C THR A 68 -24.57 -9.36 34.95
N PHE A 69 -25.22 -10.28 35.66
CA PHE A 69 -26.32 -9.95 36.58
C PHE A 69 -25.95 -8.86 37.59
N SER A 70 -24.72 -8.90 38.12
CA SER A 70 -24.15 -7.90 39.02
C SER A 70 -23.63 -6.62 38.33
N HIS A 71 -24.02 -6.38 37.08
CA HIS A 71 -23.66 -5.20 36.29
C HIS A 71 -22.16 -5.03 35.97
N LYS A 72 -21.35 -6.08 36.15
CA LYS A 72 -19.93 -6.07 35.76
C LYS A 72 -19.82 -6.10 34.23
N ARG A 73 -18.99 -5.22 33.68
CA ARG A 73 -18.88 -4.98 32.23
C ARG A 73 -17.57 -5.57 31.69
N ILE A 74 -17.68 -6.59 30.85
CA ILE A 74 -16.51 -7.26 30.24
C ILE A 74 -16.50 -6.94 28.74
N HIS A 75 -15.39 -6.44 28.21
CA HIS A 75 -15.25 -6.14 26.79
C HIS A 75 -15.30 -7.42 25.95
N LYS A 76 -16.11 -7.41 24.89
CA LYS A 76 -16.22 -8.50 23.91
C LYS A 76 -16.37 -7.94 22.52
N VAL A 77 -15.66 -8.51 21.55
CA VAL A 77 -15.83 -8.14 20.14
C VAL A 77 -17.01 -8.91 19.54
N GLN A 78 -17.98 -8.18 18.98
CA GLN A 78 -19.05 -8.78 18.20
C GLN A 78 -18.60 -8.85 16.73
N HIS A 79 -18.39 -10.08 16.25
CA HIS A 79 -18.00 -10.33 14.87
C HIS A 79 -19.20 -10.23 13.92
N LEU A 80 -18.89 -9.95 12.65
CA LEU A 80 -19.89 -10.03 11.59
C LEU A 80 -20.11 -11.49 11.18
N ASN A 81 -21.33 -11.80 10.78
CA ASN A 81 -21.66 -13.03 10.08
C ASN A 81 -21.14 -12.95 8.62
N LEU A 82 -19.84 -13.16 8.44
CA LEU A 82 -19.15 -13.16 7.15
C LEU A 82 -19.15 -14.56 6.56
N GLN A 83 -19.53 -14.65 5.29
CA GLN A 83 -19.60 -15.89 4.53
C GLN A 83 -18.81 -15.74 3.23
N TRP A 84 -18.08 -16.78 2.84
CA TRP A 84 -17.46 -16.85 1.52
C TRP A 84 -18.51 -17.26 0.51
N ARG A 85 -18.74 -16.44 -0.52
CA ARG A 85 -19.69 -16.74 -1.58
C ARG A 85 -19.12 -16.39 -2.95
N LYS A 86 -19.51 -17.19 -3.95
CA LYS A 86 -19.28 -16.94 -5.37
C LYS A 86 -20.52 -16.27 -5.93
N MET A 87 -20.36 -15.11 -6.55
CA MET A 87 -21.43 -14.38 -7.22
C MET A 87 -21.08 -14.24 -8.70
N TYR A 88 -22.04 -14.48 -9.58
CA TYR A 88 -21.84 -14.31 -11.01
C TYR A 88 -21.89 -12.82 -11.38
N TRP A 89 -20.95 -12.37 -12.21
CA TRP A 89 -20.88 -11.00 -12.70
C TRP A 89 -21.05 -10.98 -14.21
N GLU A 90 -22.17 -10.42 -14.67
CA GLU A 90 -22.59 -10.41 -16.08
C GLU A 90 -21.60 -9.68 -17.00
N GLU A 91 -21.16 -8.48 -16.59
CA GLU A 91 -20.30 -7.62 -17.43
C GLU A 91 -18.91 -8.25 -17.64
N GLY A 92 -18.38 -8.92 -16.62
CA GLY A 92 -17.10 -9.63 -16.69
C GLY A 92 -17.18 -11.09 -17.11
N LYS A 93 -18.39 -11.61 -17.37
CA LYS A 93 -18.68 -13.03 -17.71
C LYS A 93 -17.97 -14.05 -16.80
N ARG A 94 -17.91 -13.76 -15.50
CA ARG A 94 -17.13 -14.58 -14.54
C ARG A 94 -17.71 -14.57 -13.13
N PHE A 95 -17.28 -15.55 -12.34
CA PHE A 95 -17.60 -15.60 -10.92
C PHE A 95 -16.60 -14.79 -10.09
N VAL A 96 -17.12 -14.02 -9.13
CA VAL A 96 -16.34 -13.24 -8.17
C VAL A 96 -16.45 -13.89 -6.79
N ARG A 97 -15.31 -14.12 -6.12
CA ARG A 97 -15.26 -14.67 -4.76
C ARG A 97 -15.17 -13.52 -3.76
N LEU A 98 -16.20 -13.34 -2.93
CA LEU A 98 -16.29 -12.26 -1.96
C LEU A 98 -16.53 -12.79 -0.54
N ARG A 99 -16.00 -12.09 0.46
CA ARG A 99 -16.40 -12.21 1.87
C ARG A 99 -17.56 -11.27 2.14
N LEU A 100 -18.76 -11.82 2.13
CA LEU A 100 -19.99 -11.05 2.25
C LEU A 100 -20.64 -11.26 3.61
N SER A 101 -21.22 -10.19 4.15
CA SER A 101 -22.16 -10.32 5.26
C SER A 101 -23.52 -10.79 4.76
N THR A 102 -24.34 -11.41 5.60
CA THR A 102 -25.71 -11.82 5.21
C THR A 102 -26.58 -10.64 4.76
N LYS A 103 -26.35 -9.44 5.32
CA LYS A 103 -27.03 -8.21 4.86
C LYS A 103 -26.52 -7.76 3.49
N ALA A 104 -25.26 -8.01 3.15
CA ALA A 104 -24.73 -7.72 1.82
C ALA A 104 -25.36 -8.65 0.78
N ILE A 105 -25.51 -9.93 1.09
CA ILE A 105 -26.23 -10.90 0.22
C ILE A 105 -27.64 -10.39 -0.07
N LYS A 106 -28.42 -10.05 0.96
CA LYS A 106 -29.76 -9.45 0.78
C LYS A 106 -29.78 -8.17 -0.06
N THR A 107 -28.70 -7.39 -0.03
CA THR A 107 -28.58 -6.16 -0.82
C THR A 107 -28.31 -6.48 -2.28
N ILE A 108 -27.46 -7.49 -2.55
CA ILE A 108 -27.21 -8.00 -3.90
C ILE A 108 -28.51 -8.59 -4.48
N ASP A 109 -29.26 -9.36 -3.70
CA ASP A 109 -30.52 -9.95 -4.16
C ASP A 109 -31.55 -8.88 -4.54
N LYS A 110 -31.58 -7.76 -3.79
CA LYS A 110 -32.55 -6.66 -4.02
C LYS A 110 -32.19 -5.76 -5.20
N TYR A 111 -30.91 -5.41 -5.37
CA TYR A 111 -30.49 -4.40 -6.36
C TYR A 111 -29.72 -4.98 -7.55
N GLY A 112 -29.21 -6.20 -7.44
CA GLY A 112 -28.22 -6.78 -8.35
C GLY A 112 -26.79 -6.36 -8.00
N LEU A 113 -25.81 -7.15 -8.48
CA LEU A 113 -24.40 -6.97 -8.16
C LEU A 113 -23.82 -5.64 -8.68
N ASN A 114 -24.15 -5.26 -9.93
CA ASN A 114 -23.60 -4.06 -10.57
C ASN A 114 -24.07 -2.77 -9.88
N LYS A 115 -25.37 -2.69 -9.54
CA LYS A 115 -25.93 -1.52 -8.84
C LYS A 115 -25.36 -1.41 -7.42
N ALA A 116 -25.22 -2.53 -6.72
CA ALA A 116 -24.62 -2.55 -5.40
C ALA A 116 -23.14 -2.12 -5.43
N ALA A 117 -22.35 -2.63 -6.38
CA ALA A 117 -20.94 -2.27 -6.51
C ALA A 117 -20.73 -0.78 -6.79
N LYS A 118 -21.54 -0.18 -7.68
CA LYS A 118 -21.52 1.27 -7.96
C LYS A 118 -21.85 2.09 -6.72
N LYS A 119 -22.84 1.67 -5.92
CA LYS A 119 -23.24 2.37 -4.69
C LYS A 119 -22.14 2.43 -3.63
N PHE A 120 -21.35 1.36 -3.52
CA PHE A 120 -20.29 1.25 -2.52
C PHE A 120 -18.88 1.50 -3.08
N ASN A 121 -18.78 1.99 -4.33
CA ASN A 121 -17.53 2.30 -5.04
C ASN A 121 -16.52 1.14 -4.99
N LEU A 122 -16.95 -0.04 -5.45
CA LEU A 122 -16.13 -1.26 -5.43
C LEU A 122 -15.74 -1.74 -6.83
N ASP A 123 -14.45 -2.01 -6.98
CA ASP A 123 -13.89 -2.57 -8.20
C ASP A 123 -13.96 -4.10 -8.17
N LEU A 124 -14.91 -4.67 -8.91
CA LEU A 124 -15.10 -6.12 -9.03
C LEU A 124 -13.95 -6.84 -9.76
N VAL A 125 -13.09 -6.10 -10.46
CA VAL A 125 -11.90 -6.62 -11.13
C VAL A 125 -10.85 -7.12 -10.13
N LYS A 126 -10.78 -6.54 -8.93
CA LYS A 126 -9.78 -6.92 -7.91
C LYS A 126 -10.07 -8.26 -7.23
N PHE A 127 -11.30 -8.76 -7.35
CA PHE A 127 -11.78 -9.97 -6.66
C PHE A 127 -11.90 -11.17 -7.59
N THR A 128 -11.19 -11.12 -8.72
CA THR A 128 -11.03 -12.25 -9.64
C THR A 128 -10.36 -13.41 -8.90
N ALA A 129 -11.00 -14.58 -9.01
CA ALA A 129 -10.43 -15.84 -8.55
C ALA A 129 -9.49 -16.40 -9.61
#